data_AF-A0A6C2UA69-F1
#
_entry.id   AF-A0A6C2UA69-F1
#
_cell.length_a   1.000
_cell.length_b   1.000
_cell.length_c   1.000
_cell.angle_alpha   90.00
_cell.angle_beta   90.00
_cell.angle_gamma   90.00
#
_symmetry.space_group_name_H-M   'P 1'
#
loop_
_entity.id
_entity.type
_entity.pdbx_description
1 polymer ?
#
loop_
_entity_poly.entity_id
_entity_poly.type
_entity_poly.pdbx_seq_one_letter_code
_entity_poly.pdbx_strand_id
1 'polypeptide(L)'
;MQGSLKGIAFLFGTWALLAAGTEAKRPNVIVIMTDDTGNNIGYQGNPHVKTPHIDKMASEGVSLSNFHQMPMCTTSRAGLMSGQYAEHTGAWRTSLGRTMMRGDVYTVAEVFRDHGYATGHYGKWPAAYRGNHRHPLGGR
;
A
#
# COMPACT_ATOMS: atom_id res chain seq x y z
N MET A 1 59.48 38.43 23.89
CA MET A 1 60.33 37.22 24.02
C MET A 1 59.58 36.21 24.90
N GLN A 2 59.43 34.99 24.38
CA GLN A 2 58.92 33.77 25.01
C GLN A 2 57.44 33.73 25.46
N GLY A 3 56.55 33.51 24.49
CA GLY A 3 55.21 32.96 24.73
C GLY A 3 55.20 31.45 24.45
N SER A 4 55.01 30.65 25.50
CA SER A 4 54.96 29.18 25.46
C SER A 4 53.64 28.69 24.83
N LEU A 5 53.70 28.02 23.67
CA LEU A 5 52.60 27.19 23.17
C LEU A 5 52.37 26.01 24.13
N LYS A 6 51.27 26.05 24.90
CA LYS A 6 50.71 24.85 25.52
C LYS A 6 49.61 24.32 24.61
N GLY A 7 49.88 23.15 24.02
CA GLY A 7 48.98 22.47 23.10
C GLY A 7 47.60 22.23 23.72
N ILE A 8 46.59 22.74 23.05
CA ILE A 8 45.20 22.34 23.25
C ILE A 8 45.09 20.93 22.70
N ALA A 9 45.13 19.94 23.61
CA ALA A 9 44.79 18.57 23.27
C ALA A 9 43.32 18.56 22.86
N PHE A 10 43.08 18.41 21.56
CA PHE A 10 41.76 18.18 21.00
C PHE A 10 41.25 16.85 21.57
N LEU A 11 40.39 16.92 22.58
CA LEU A 11 39.52 15.81 22.96
C LEU A 11 38.53 15.60 21.80
N PHE A 12 38.97 14.86 20.77
CA PHE A 12 38.05 14.17 19.86
C PHE A 12 37.38 13.06 20.68
N GLY A 13 36.46 13.48 21.54
CA GLY A 13 35.56 12.62 22.27
C GLY A 13 34.81 11.78 21.25
N THR A 14 35.08 10.49 21.30
CA THR A 14 34.51 9.41 20.53
C THR A 14 32.99 9.39 20.73
N TRP A 15 32.25 10.24 20.01
CA TRP A 15 30.83 10.04 19.74
C TRP A 15 30.70 8.98 18.65
N ALA A 16 31.20 7.78 18.94
CA ALA A 16 30.94 6.60 18.13
C ALA A 16 29.47 6.22 18.35
N LEU A 17 28.66 6.62 17.38
CA LEU A 17 27.40 6.04 16.97
C LEU A 17 26.89 4.88 17.85
N LEU A 18 26.07 5.21 18.84
CA LEU A 18 25.00 4.31 19.30
C LEU A 18 23.75 4.60 18.46
N ALA A 19 23.89 4.50 17.13
CA ALA A 19 22.76 4.16 16.29
C ALA A 19 22.58 2.64 16.46
N ALA A 20 22.02 2.24 17.60
CA ALA A 20 21.42 0.92 17.71
C ALA A 20 20.29 0.93 16.68
N GLY A 21 20.58 0.45 15.47
CA GLY A 21 19.59 0.21 14.45
C GLY A 21 18.61 -0.77 15.05
N THR A 22 17.49 -0.28 15.54
CA THR A 22 16.29 -1.09 15.68
C THR A 22 16.07 -1.65 14.30
N GLU A 23 16.39 -2.93 14.12
CA GLU A 23 16.06 -3.66 12.92
C GLU A 23 14.59 -3.35 12.64
N ALA A 24 14.34 -2.60 11.57
CA ALA A 24 13.01 -2.11 11.28
C ALA A 24 12.15 -3.36 11.04
N LYS A 25 11.34 -3.71 12.05
CA LYS A 25 10.48 -4.88 11.98
C LYS A 25 9.66 -4.76 10.71
N ARG A 26 9.81 -5.74 9.81
CA ARG A 26 9.11 -5.79 8.52
C ARG A 26 7.64 -6.09 8.82
N PRO A 27 6.72 -5.10 8.74
CA PRO A 27 5.35 -5.33 9.16
C PRO A 27 4.60 -6.16 8.12
N ASN A 28 3.62 -6.95 8.55
CA ASN A 28 2.66 -7.52 7.62
C ASN A 28 1.73 -6.41 7.12
N VAL A 29 1.48 -6.39 5.81
CA VAL A 29 0.57 -5.42 5.18
C VAL A 29 -0.67 -6.15 4.72
N ILE A 30 -1.82 -5.78 5.28
CA ILE A 30 -3.13 -6.34 4.92
C ILE A 30 -3.97 -5.22 4.35
N VAL A 31 -4.36 -5.38 3.08
CA VAL A 31 -5.27 -4.44 2.41
C VAL A 31 -6.66 -5.06 2.37
N ILE A 32 -7.60 -4.44 3.05
CA ILE A 32 -9.02 -4.84 3.04
C ILE A 32 -9.75 -3.84 2.14
N MET A 33 -10.29 -4.33 1.02
CA MET A 33 -11.06 -3.53 0.09
C MET A 33 -12.50 -4.05 0.05
N THR A 34 -13.46 -3.20 0.38
CA THR A 34 -14.88 -3.49 0.25
C THR A 34 -15.39 -3.00 -1.10
N ASP A 35 -16.39 -3.69 -1.67
CA ASP A 35 -16.99 -3.33 -2.96
C ASP A 35 -18.25 -2.49 -2.72
N ASP A 36 -18.39 -1.39 -3.46
CA ASP A 36 -19.59 -0.53 -3.53
C ASP A 36 -20.20 -0.13 -2.17
N THR A 37 -19.36 0.11 -1.16
CA THR A 37 -19.81 0.36 0.22
C THR A 37 -20.46 1.73 0.41
N GLY A 38 -19.99 2.76 -0.30
CA GLY A 38 -20.49 4.13 -0.12
C GLY A 38 -20.40 4.61 1.34
N ASN A 39 -21.37 5.43 1.78
CA ASN A 39 -21.45 5.95 3.16
C ASN A 39 -22.20 5.00 4.13
N ASN A 40 -22.05 3.69 3.95
CA ASN A 40 -22.71 2.68 4.77
C ASN A 40 -21.78 2.17 5.89
N ILE A 41 -21.20 3.09 6.66
CA ILE A 41 -20.28 2.76 7.76
C ILE A 41 -20.65 3.58 9.00
N GLY A 42 -20.68 2.92 10.17
CA GLY A 42 -21.07 3.51 11.45
C GLY A 42 -20.22 4.72 11.84
N TYR A 43 -18.88 4.60 11.81
CA TYR A 43 -17.99 5.71 12.17
C TYR A 43 -18.14 6.96 11.28
N GLN A 44 -18.67 6.80 10.06
CA GLN A 44 -18.96 7.91 9.14
C GLN A 44 -20.29 8.62 9.44
N GLY A 45 -20.98 8.25 10.53
CA GLY A 45 -22.19 8.90 11.01
C GLY A 45 -23.49 8.24 10.55
N ASN A 46 -23.45 7.01 10.01
CA ASN A 46 -24.66 6.28 9.64
C ASN A 46 -25.37 5.73 10.91
N PRO A 47 -26.61 6.18 11.23
CA PRO A 47 -27.29 5.78 12.47
C PRO A 47 -27.92 4.39 12.42
N HIS A 48 -27.99 3.76 11.24
CA HIS A 48 -28.68 2.49 11.03
C HIS A 48 -27.72 1.31 10.85
N VAL A 49 -26.54 1.56 10.27
CA VAL A 49 -25.54 0.53 9.99
C VAL A 49 -24.61 0.34 11.19
N LYS A 50 -24.48 -0.91 11.65
CA LYS A 50 -23.61 -1.28 12.77
C LYS A 50 -22.35 -1.94 12.22
N THR A 51 -21.20 -1.28 12.33
CA THR A 51 -19.90 -1.78 11.86
C THR A 51 -18.85 -1.79 12.97
N PRO A 52 -19.10 -2.46 14.12
CA PRO A 52 -18.29 -2.29 15.33
C PRO A 52 -16.79 -2.62 15.13
N HIS A 53 -16.45 -3.54 14.23
CA HIS A 53 -15.06 -3.86 13.91
C HIS A 53 -14.36 -2.80 13.05
N ILE A 54 -15.08 -2.18 12.10
CA ILE A 54 -14.55 -1.08 11.28
C ILE A 54 -14.47 0.18 12.13
N ASP A 55 -15.47 0.43 12.97
CA ASP A 55 -15.51 1.59 13.87
C ASP A 55 -14.34 1.54 14.87
N LYS A 56 -14.05 0.34 15.41
CA LYS A 56 -12.86 0.10 16.22
C LYS A 56 -11.57 0.36 15.45
N MET A 57 -11.45 -0.17 14.22
CA MET A 57 -10.26 0.06 13.38
C MET A 57 -10.04 1.55 13.08
N ALA A 58 -11.12 2.31 12.86
CA ALA A 58 -11.06 3.76 12.67
C ALA A 58 -10.58 4.50 13.93
N SER A 59 -10.96 4.01 15.12
CA SER A 59 -10.53 4.59 16.41
C SER A 59 -9.08 4.27 16.80
N GLU A 60 -8.53 3.17 16.30
CA GLU A 60 -7.15 2.72 16.57
C GLU A 60 -6.16 3.19 15.49
N GLY A 61 -6.64 3.86 14.43
CA GLY A 61 -5.86 4.19 13.26
C GLY A 61 -6.08 5.61 12.74
N VAL A 62 -5.71 5.82 11.49
CA VAL A 62 -5.91 7.09 10.78
C VAL A 62 -7.05 6.92 9.78
N SER A 63 -8.03 7.82 9.85
CA SER A 63 -9.15 7.85 8.92
C SER A 63 -8.98 8.96 7.89
N LEU A 64 -9.24 8.66 6.61
CA LEU A 64 -9.25 9.63 5.54
C LEU A 64 -10.67 10.17 5.34
N SER A 65 -10.91 11.42 5.72
CA SER A 65 -12.21 12.08 5.52
C SER A 65 -12.47 12.48 4.07
N ASN A 66 -11.42 12.53 3.26
CA ASN A 66 -11.49 12.83 1.83
C ASN A 66 -10.63 11.83 1.03
N PHE A 67 -11.26 10.76 0.55
CA PHE A 67 -10.62 9.69 -0.22
C PHE A 67 -11.43 9.42 -1.49
N HIS A 68 -10.77 9.46 -2.65
CA HIS A 68 -11.40 9.33 -3.95
C HIS A 68 -10.81 8.18 -4.75
N GLN A 69 -11.67 7.57 -5.57
CA GLN A 69 -11.35 6.47 -6.46
C GLN A 69 -12.05 6.69 -7.80
N MET A 70 -11.61 5.97 -8.83
CA MET A 70 -12.32 5.94 -10.11
C MET A 70 -13.70 5.27 -9.93
N PRO A 71 -14.74 5.71 -10.66
CA PRO A 71 -16.13 5.29 -10.40
C PRO A 71 -16.47 3.88 -10.88
N MET A 72 -15.48 3.06 -11.27
CA MET A 72 -15.70 1.69 -11.73
C MET A 72 -14.80 0.71 -10.98
N CYS A 73 -15.36 -0.46 -10.67
CA CYS A 73 -14.68 -1.52 -9.95
C CYS A 73 -13.34 -1.95 -10.58
N THR A 74 -13.27 -1.97 -11.92
CA THR A 74 -12.07 -2.31 -12.69
C THR A 74 -11.00 -1.23 -12.53
N THR A 75 -11.36 0.04 -12.76
CA THR A 75 -10.42 1.15 -12.81
C THR A 75 -9.87 1.49 -11.43
N SER A 76 -10.71 1.44 -10.39
CA SER A 76 -10.28 1.63 -8.99
C SER A 76 -9.31 0.54 -8.55
N ARG A 77 -9.60 -0.74 -8.84
CA ARG A 77 -8.70 -1.85 -8.49
C ARG A 77 -7.38 -1.81 -9.27
N ALA A 78 -7.42 -1.46 -10.56
CA ALA A 78 -6.21 -1.30 -11.36
C ALA A 78 -5.33 -0.17 -10.80
N GLY A 79 -5.94 0.96 -10.41
CA GLY A 79 -5.24 2.06 -9.76
C GLY A 79 -4.64 1.67 -8.41
N LEU A 80 -5.39 0.95 -7.58
CA LEU A 80 -4.88 0.44 -6.30
C LEU A 80 -3.69 -0.51 -6.49
N MET A 81 -3.75 -1.41 -7.47
CA MET A 81 -2.71 -2.41 -7.69
C MET A 81 -1.45 -1.83 -8.34
N SER A 82 -1.57 -0.83 -9.21
CA SER A 82 -0.44 -0.29 -9.99
C SER A 82 0.10 1.04 -9.46
N GLY A 83 -0.69 1.78 -8.68
CA GLY A 83 -0.40 3.17 -8.36
C GLY A 83 -0.54 4.13 -9.55
N GLN A 84 -1.12 3.68 -10.67
CA GLN A 84 -1.26 4.46 -11.90
C GLN A 84 -2.73 4.80 -12.20
N TYR A 85 -2.96 5.85 -12.98
CA TYR A 85 -4.29 6.08 -13.55
C TYR A 85 -4.67 4.94 -14.50
N ALA A 86 -5.95 4.56 -14.51
CA ALA A 86 -6.44 3.36 -15.19
C ALA A 86 -6.13 3.37 -16.70
N GLU A 87 -6.06 4.54 -17.31
CA GLU A 87 -5.68 4.82 -18.69
C GLU A 87 -4.29 4.26 -19.03
N HIS A 88 -3.36 4.28 -18.08
CA HIS A 88 -2.00 3.74 -18.26
C HIS A 88 -1.92 2.23 -18.04
N THR A 89 -2.89 1.65 -17.33
CA THR A 89 -2.90 0.21 -17.03
C THR A 89 -3.53 -0.64 -18.14
N GLY A 90 -4.31 -0.02 -19.03
CA GLY A 90 -5.16 -0.71 -20.03
C GLY A 90 -6.52 -1.18 -19.51
N ALA A 91 -6.73 -1.16 -18.19
CA ALA A 91 -7.97 -1.56 -17.51
C ALA A 91 -8.89 -0.36 -17.24
N TRP A 92 -9.40 0.28 -18.29
CA TRP A 92 -10.15 1.55 -18.18
C TRP A 92 -11.68 1.42 -18.32
N ARG A 93 -12.24 0.20 -18.48
CA ARG A 93 -13.69 -0.06 -18.45
C ARG A 93 -14.03 -1.43 -17.85
N THR A 94 -15.21 -1.55 -17.25
CA THR A 94 -15.72 -2.84 -16.72
C THR A 94 -16.33 -3.76 -17.79
N SER A 95 -16.40 -3.34 -19.05
CA SER A 95 -16.99 -4.12 -20.14
C SER A 95 -16.20 -3.95 -21.45
N LEU A 96 -16.66 -4.61 -22.52
CA LEU A 96 -16.12 -4.47 -23.89
C LEU A 96 -14.65 -4.90 -24.04
N GLY A 97 -14.18 -5.86 -23.24
CA GLY A 97 -12.80 -6.36 -23.33
C GLY A 97 -11.73 -5.34 -22.95
N ARG A 98 -12.10 -4.30 -22.20
CA ARG A 98 -11.22 -3.27 -21.63
C ARG A 98 -11.12 -3.35 -20.11
N THR A 99 -11.47 -4.51 -19.59
CA THR A 99 -11.36 -4.86 -18.18
C THR A 99 -9.92 -5.12 -17.78
N MET A 100 -9.11 -5.61 -18.70
CA MET A 100 -7.82 -6.23 -18.39
C MET A 100 -6.68 -5.23 -18.23
N MET A 101 -5.90 -5.40 -17.16
CA MET A 101 -4.60 -4.75 -17.06
C MET A 101 -3.64 -5.40 -18.07
N ARG A 102 -2.76 -4.59 -18.67
CA ARG A 102 -1.69 -5.09 -19.52
C ARG A 102 -0.73 -5.94 -18.69
N GLY A 103 -0.14 -6.95 -19.30
CA GLY A 103 0.76 -7.90 -18.61
C GLY A 103 2.10 -7.31 -18.18
N ASP A 104 2.44 -6.09 -18.61
CA ASP A 104 3.65 -5.37 -18.23
C ASP A 104 3.43 -4.34 -17.11
N VAL A 105 2.21 -4.24 -16.57
CA VAL A 105 1.90 -3.37 -15.43
C VAL A 105 2.45 -4.01 -14.16
N TYR A 106 3.48 -3.39 -13.60
CA TYR A 106 4.08 -3.81 -12.34
C TYR A 106 3.17 -3.46 -11.17
N THR A 107 2.83 -4.46 -10.34
CA THR A 107 1.85 -4.30 -9.27
C THR A 107 2.49 -4.22 -7.88
N VAL A 108 1.76 -3.66 -6.92
CA VAL A 108 2.13 -3.61 -5.51
C VAL A 108 2.51 -4.99 -4.97
N ALA A 109 1.85 -6.06 -5.42
CA ALA A 109 2.20 -7.40 -4.98
C ALA A 109 3.52 -7.90 -5.54
N GLU A 110 3.91 -7.46 -6.73
CA GLU A 110 5.24 -7.76 -7.29
C GLU A 110 6.31 -6.96 -6.57
N VAL A 111 6.03 -5.69 -6.23
CA VAL A 111 6.89 -4.87 -5.34
C VAL A 111 7.14 -5.62 -4.03
N PHE A 112 6.10 -6.09 -3.35
CA PHE A 112 6.24 -6.82 -2.09
C PHE A 112 7.00 -8.15 -2.27
N ARG A 113 6.68 -8.92 -3.31
CA ARG A 113 7.33 -10.21 -3.59
C ARG A 113 8.83 -10.05 -3.87
N ASP A 114 9.21 -9.05 -4.66
CA ASP A 114 10.61 -8.80 -5.03
C ASP A 114 11.44 -8.34 -3.83
N HIS A 115 10.78 -7.84 -2.78
CA HIS A 115 11.38 -7.54 -1.49
C HIS A 115 11.23 -8.70 -0.48
N GLY A 116 10.84 -9.90 -0.89
CA GLY A 116 10.83 -11.08 -0.01
C GLY A 116 9.62 -11.18 0.91
N TYR A 117 8.53 -10.47 0.62
CA TYR A 117 7.24 -10.74 1.27
C TYR A 117 6.52 -11.88 0.57
N ALA A 118 5.81 -12.70 1.34
CA ALA A 118 4.77 -13.55 0.80
C ALA A 118 3.58 -12.68 0.39
N THR A 119 3.05 -12.88 -0.81
CA THR A 119 1.87 -12.16 -1.30
C THR A 119 0.74 -13.14 -1.60
N GLY A 120 -0.49 -12.70 -1.34
CA GLY A 120 -1.70 -13.48 -1.53
C GLY A 120 -2.91 -12.57 -1.70
N HIS A 121 -3.95 -13.08 -2.34
CA HIS A 121 -5.19 -12.36 -2.57
C HIS A 121 -6.37 -13.29 -2.39
N TYR A 122 -7.40 -12.80 -1.72
CA TYR A 122 -8.62 -13.52 -1.44
C TYR A 122 -9.81 -12.62 -1.81
N GLY A 123 -10.74 -13.15 -2.60
CA GLY A 123 -11.93 -12.41 -3.05
C GLY A 123 -11.85 -11.94 -4.50
N LYS A 124 -12.32 -10.72 -4.76
CA LYS A 124 -12.60 -10.20 -6.12
C LYS A 124 -11.38 -9.54 -6.76
N TRP A 125 -10.93 -10.12 -7.87
CA TRP A 125 -9.76 -9.66 -8.61
C TRP A 125 -10.03 -8.42 -9.49
N PRO A 126 -9.04 -7.53 -9.69
CA PRO A 126 -9.02 -6.58 -10.81
C PRO A 126 -9.03 -7.33 -12.15
N ALA A 127 -10.24 -7.57 -12.67
CA ALA A 127 -10.55 -7.99 -14.04
C ALA A 127 -10.30 -9.46 -14.46
N ALA A 128 -11.25 -10.03 -15.19
CA ALA A 128 -11.16 -11.37 -15.76
C ALA A 128 -10.06 -11.46 -16.83
N TYR A 129 -9.19 -12.48 -16.70
CA TYR A 129 -8.05 -12.81 -17.57
C TYR A 129 -8.44 -13.10 -19.03
N ARG A 130 -7.72 -12.52 -20.01
CA ARG A 130 -7.70 -12.89 -21.43
C ARG A 130 -6.32 -13.51 -21.72
N GLY A 131 -6.29 -14.82 -21.97
CA GLY A 131 -5.10 -15.53 -22.43
C GLY A 131 -4.18 -16.09 -21.33
N ASN A 132 -3.34 -17.04 -21.74
CA ASN A 132 -2.49 -17.95 -20.94
C ASN A 132 -1.31 -17.26 -20.21
N HIS A 133 -1.52 -16.09 -19.60
CA HIS A 133 -0.49 -15.39 -18.85
C HIS A 133 -0.85 -15.31 -17.36
N ARG A 134 0.13 -15.77 -16.58
CA ARG A 134 0.11 -16.12 -15.16
C ARG A 134 -0.69 -15.15 -14.28
N HIS A 135 -1.42 -15.73 -13.33
CA HIS A 135 -1.89 -15.01 -12.15
C HIS A 135 -0.68 -14.38 -11.43
N PRO A 136 -0.57 -13.04 -11.31
CA PRO A 136 0.61 -12.38 -10.73
C PRO A 136 0.94 -12.83 -9.31
N LEU A 137 -0.07 -13.37 -8.61
CA LEU A 137 0.06 -13.84 -7.23
C LEU A 137 0.28 -15.34 -7.09
N GLY A 138 0.64 -16.05 -8.17
CA GLY A 138 1.10 -17.43 -8.10
C GLY A 138 0.26 -18.33 -7.20
N GLY A 139 -0.86 -18.83 -7.73
CA GLY A 139 -1.60 -19.89 -7.04
C GLY A 139 -0.66 -21.06 -6.74
N ARG A 140 -0.63 -21.47 -5.47
CA ARG A 140 -0.42 -22.88 -5.15
C ARG A 140 -1.77 -23.56 -5.18
#